data_AF-A0A142G0R5-F1
#
_entry.id   AF-A0A142G0R5-F1
#
_cell.length_a   1.000
_cell.length_b   1.000
_cell.length_c   1.000
_cell.angle_alpha   90.00
_cell.angle_beta   90.00
_cell.angle_gamma   90.00
#
_symmetry.space_group_name_H-M   'P 1'
#
loop_
_entity.id
_entity.type
_entity.pdbx_description
1 polymer ?
#
loop_
_entity_poly.entity_id
_entity_poly.type
_entity_poly.pdbx_seq_one_letter_code
_entity_poly.pdbx_strand_id
1 'polypeptide(L)'
;MSLMTTENTFTTEIIELVHNTKQRMAVAVNAELTMLYWHIGNRINQHILQGERAEYSEEVIRMLSERLTEQFGKGWSKRNLNYMTQFTTTFPEFQIMQLCNH
;
A
#
# COMPACT_ATOMS: atom_id res chain seq x y z
N MET A 1 19.49 -0.87 -46.30
CA MET A 1 19.74 -0.33 -44.94
C MET A 1 18.51 0.27 -44.26
N SER A 2 17.38 0.53 -44.95
CA SER A 2 16.22 1.26 -44.40
C SER A 2 15.15 0.43 -43.65
N LEU A 3 15.10 -0.90 -43.82
CA LEU A 3 14.05 -1.73 -43.20
C LEU A 3 14.36 -2.11 -41.74
N MET A 4 15.64 -2.30 -41.41
CA MET A 4 16.11 -2.68 -40.07
C MET A 4 15.95 -1.56 -39.04
N THR A 5 15.98 -0.29 -39.47
CA THR A 5 15.78 0.87 -38.61
C THR A 5 14.31 1.07 -38.24
N THR A 6 13.38 0.86 -39.18
CA THR A 6 11.94 1.07 -38.96
C THR A 6 11.33 0.02 -38.03
N GLU A 7 11.68 -1.26 -38.20
CA GLU A 7 11.24 -2.35 -37.30
C GLU A 7 11.76 -2.14 -35.87
N ASN A 8 12.97 -1.61 -35.73
CA ASN A 8 13.56 -1.27 -34.44
C ASN A 8 12.84 -0.07 -33.79
N THR A 9 12.49 0.95 -34.57
CA THR A 9 11.68 2.09 -34.08
C THR A 9 10.28 1.64 -33.64
N PHE A 10 9.59 0.81 -34.44
CA PHE A 10 8.27 0.30 -34.08
C PHE A 10 8.31 -0.56 -32.82
N THR A 11 9.28 -1.48 -32.71
CA THR A 11 9.44 -2.32 -31.51
C THR A 11 9.74 -1.46 -30.27
N THR A 12 10.56 -0.43 -30.41
CA THR A 12 10.89 0.49 -29.32
C THR A 12 9.64 1.26 -28.86
N GLU A 13 8.84 1.78 -29.79
CA GLU A 13 7.59 2.47 -29.49
C GLU A 13 6.63 1.56 -28.68
N ILE A 14 6.48 0.29 -29.08
CA ILE A 14 5.64 -0.66 -28.34
C ILE A 14 6.20 -0.94 -26.94
N ILE A 15 7.52 -1.10 -26.79
CA ILE A 15 8.16 -1.30 -25.48
C ILE A 15 7.91 -0.08 -24.58
N GLU A 16 8.05 1.14 -25.11
CA GLU A 16 7.80 2.37 -24.36
C GLU A 16 6.35 2.49 -23.92
N LEU A 17 5.37 2.15 -24.79
CA LEU A 17 3.96 2.13 -24.43
C LEU A 17 3.67 1.15 -23.27
N VAL A 18 4.26 -0.05 -23.31
CA VAL A 18 4.14 -1.04 -22.24
C VAL A 18 4.78 -0.53 -20.95
N HIS A 19 5.99 0.01 -21.03
CA HIS A 19 6.71 0.52 -19.88
C HIS A 19 5.96 1.67 -19.20
N ASN A 20 5.53 2.67 -19.98
CA ASN A 20 4.79 3.82 -19.50
C ASN A 20 3.47 3.40 -18.84
N THR A 21 2.78 2.41 -19.40
CA THR A 21 1.54 1.89 -18.82
C THR A 21 1.78 1.17 -17.50
N LYS A 22 2.79 0.29 -17.44
CA LYS A 22 3.17 -0.40 -16.19
C LYS A 22 3.59 0.57 -15.09
N GLN A 23 4.32 1.63 -15.45
CA GLN A 23 4.70 2.67 -14.49
C GLN A 23 3.48 3.40 -13.92
N ARG A 24 2.54 3.82 -14.77
CA ARG A 24 1.29 4.46 -14.30
C ARG A 24 0.48 3.54 -13.38
N MET A 25 0.36 2.26 -13.74
CA MET A 25 -0.30 1.26 -12.89
C MET A 25 0.41 1.11 -11.55
N ALA A 26 1.74 1.02 -11.53
CA ALA A 26 2.50 0.90 -10.29
C ALA A 26 2.30 2.12 -9.38
N VAL A 27 2.27 3.34 -9.93
CA VAL A 27 1.97 4.57 -9.18
C VAL A 27 0.57 4.52 -8.56
N ALA A 28 -0.44 4.18 -9.36
CA ALA A 28 -1.83 4.09 -8.88
C ALA A 28 -1.98 3.03 -7.78
N VAL A 29 -1.42 1.84 -8.00
CA VAL A 29 -1.46 0.73 -7.01
C VAL A 29 -0.74 1.12 -5.72
N ASN A 30 0.43 1.77 -5.81
CA ASN A 30 1.16 2.21 -4.63
C ASN A 30 0.38 3.27 -3.84
N ALA A 31 -0.32 4.18 -4.52
CA ALA A 31 -1.17 5.18 -3.87
C ALA A 31 -2.32 4.51 -3.11
N GLU A 32 -3.04 3.58 -3.74
CA GLU A 32 -4.12 2.81 -3.12
C GLU A 32 -3.65 1.97 -1.93
N LEU A 33 -2.52 1.27 -2.06
CA LEU A 33 -1.94 0.49 -0.97
C LEU A 33 -1.53 1.38 0.21
N THR A 34 -0.93 2.54 -0.07
CA THR A 34 -0.53 3.47 0.99
C THR A 34 -1.74 3.96 1.77
N MET A 35 -2.84 4.28 1.08
CA MET A 35 -4.09 4.66 1.72
C MET A 35 -4.72 3.54 2.53
N LEU A 36 -4.77 2.33 1.96
CA LEU A 36 -5.27 1.15 2.66
C LEU A 36 -4.53 0.94 3.98
N TYR A 37 -3.19 1.00 3.96
CA TYR A 37 -2.35 0.84 5.14
C TYR A 37 -2.61 1.92 6.19
N TRP A 38 -2.81 3.17 5.76
CA TRP A 38 -3.23 4.23 6.65
C TRP A 38 -4.59 3.93 7.29
N HIS A 39 -5.61 3.59 6.48
CA HIS A 39 -6.96 3.32 7.00
C HIS A 39 -7.00 2.17 7.99
N ILE A 40 -6.24 1.10 7.72
CA ILE A 40 -6.13 -0.06 8.61
C ILE A 40 -5.50 0.36 9.94
N GLY A 41 -4.38 1.09 9.90
CA GLY A 41 -3.73 1.59 11.12
C GLY A 41 -4.64 2.46 11.97
N ASN A 42 -5.39 3.36 11.34
CA ASN A 42 -6.34 4.24 12.02
C ASN A 42 -7.46 3.42 12.67
N ARG A 43 -8.02 2.44 11.94
CA ARG A 43 -9.11 1.59 12.44
C ARG A 43 -8.67 0.70 13.62
N ILE A 44 -7.43 0.21 13.57
CA ILE A 44 -6.82 -0.55 14.67
C ILE A 44 -6.63 0.35 15.89
N ASN A 45 -6.05 1.54 15.74
CA ASN A 45 -5.87 2.49 16.84
C ASN A 45 -7.21 2.87 17.49
N GLN A 46 -8.24 3.16 16.69
CA GLN A 46 -9.59 3.43 17.20
C GLN A 46 -10.19 2.24 17.97
N HIS A 47 -9.92 1.00 17.55
CA HIS A 47 -10.38 -0.19 18.25
C HIS A 47 -9.65 -0.38 19.58
N ILE A 48 -8.33 -0.18 19.60
CA ILE A 48 -7.49 -0.32 20.80
C ILE A 48 -7.83 0.76 21.82
N LEU A 49 -8.08 2.01 21.40
CA LEU A 49 -8.46 3.10 22.31
C LEU A 49 -9.76 2.80 23.10
N GLN A 50 -10.61 1.90 22.61
CA GLN A 50 -11.81 1.44 23.31
C GLN A 50 -11.51 0.34 24.36
N GLY A 51 -10.36 -0.31 24.29
CA GLY A 51 -9.92 -1.35 25.24
C GLY A 51 -8.71 -0.88 26.03
N GLU A 52 -8.90 -0.49 27.28
CA GLU A 52 -7.96 0.28 28.12
C GLU A 52 -6.58 -0.36 28.48
N ARG A 53 -6.08 -1.39 27.78
CA ARG A 53 -4.84 -2.11 28.18
C ARG A 53 -3.89 -2.41 27.02
N ALA A 54 -2.59 -2.23 27.28
CA ALA A 54 -1.53 -2.56 26.32
C ALA A 54 -1.52 -4.06 25.92
N GLU A 55 -1.81 -4.97 26.84
CA GLU A 55 -1.89 -6.41 26.53
C GLU A 55 -3.01 -6.75 25.54
N TYR A 56 -4.12 -6.00 25.58
CA TYR A 56 -5.21 -6.14 24.62
C TYR A 56 -4.78 -5.70 23.21
N SER A 57 -3.92 -4.69 23.10
CA SER A 57 -3.42 -4.19 21.81
C SER A 57 -2.54 -5.22 21.07
N GLU A 58 -1.66 -5.92 21.79
CA GLU A 58 -0.80 -6.97 21.23
C GLU A 58 -1.64 -8.17 20.74
N GLU A 59 -2.68 -8.54 21.49
CA GLU A 59 -3.57 -9.64 21.12
C GLU A 59 -4.39 -9.33 19.84
N VAL A 60 -4.91 -8.10 19.73
CA VAL A 60 -5.61 -7.64 18.52
C VAL A 60 -4.70 -7.72 17.30
N ILE A 61 -3.45 -7.22 17.41
CA ILE A 61 -2.50 -7.22 16.30
C ILE A 61 -2.07 -8.64 15.93
N ARG A 62 -1.90 -9.53 16.92
CA ARG A 62 -1.61 -10.94 16.67
C ARG A 62 -2.72 -11.62 15.90
N MET A 63 -3.97 -11.53 16.38
CA MET A 63 -5.13 -12.14 15.74
C MET A 63 -5.33 -11.60 14.31
N LEU A 64 -5.19 -10.28 14.11
CA LEU A 64 -5.30 -9.68 12.79
C LEU A 64 -4.19 -10.18 11.85
N SER A 65 -2.96 -10.29 12.33
CA SER A 65 -1.85 -10.76 11.52
C SER A 65 -2.08 -12.19 11.03
N GLU A 66 -2.52 -13.09 11.91
CA GLU A 66 -2.82 -14.48 11.57
C GLU A 66 -3.92 -14.55 10.51
N ARG A 67 -5.06 -13.90 10.74
CA ARG A 67 -6.22 -13.93 9.82
C ARG A 67 -5.92 -13.28 8.47
N LEU A 68 -5.26 -12.13 8.46
CA LEU A 68 -4.95 -11.42 7.21
C LEU A 68 -3.87 -12.15 6.42
N THR A 69 -2.90 -12.78 7.10
CA THR A 69 -1.88 -13.60 6.42
C THR A 69 -2.50 -14.86 5.83
N GLU A 70 -3.45 -15.49 6.52
CA GLU A 70 -4.19 -16.64 5.99
C GLU A 70 -5.01 -16.28 4.75
N GLN A 71 -5.70 -15.13 4.76
CA GLN A 71 -6.58 -14.73 3.66
C GLN A 71 -5.82 -14.13 2.45
N PHE A 72 -4.79 -13.33 2.70
CA PHE A 72 -4.15 -12.50 1.68
C PHE A 72 -2.66 -12.79 1.49
N GLY A 73 -2.07 -13.67 2.30
CA GLY A 73 -0.68 -14.08 2.18
C GLY A 73 0.32 -13.07 2.76
N LYS A 74 1.46 -12.90 2.09
CA LYS A 74 2.56 -12.05 2.57
C LYS A 74 2.13 -10.58 2.60
N GLY A 75 2.65 -9.83 3.58
CA GLY A 75 2.37 -8.40 3.74
C GLY A 75 1.59 -8.05 5.01
N TRP A 76 1.07 -9.05 5.73
CA TRP A 76 0.18 -8.86 6.88
C TRP A 76 0.78 -9.36 8.21
N SER A 77 2.10 -9.30 8.33
CA SER A 77 2.80 -9.66 9.58
C SER A 77 2.47 -8.68 10.71
N LYS A 78 2.62 -9.10 11.98
CA LYS A 78 2.49 -8.21 13.15
C LYS A 78 3.33 -6.95 13.00
N ARG A 79 4.55 -7.08 12.48
CA ARG A 79 5.45 -5.96 12.21
C ARG A 79 4.84 -4.96 11.23
N ASN A 80 4.21 -5.44 10.16
CA ASN A 80 3.56 -4.56 9.18
C ASN A 80 2.34 -3.87 9.78
N LEU A 81 1.51 -4.58 10.55
CA LEU A 81 0.37 -3.96 11.25
C LEU A 81 0.82 -2.90 12.27
N ASN A 82 1.90 -3.17 13.01
CA ASN A 82 2.52 -2.18 13.89
C ASN A 82 3.05 -0.95 13.14
N TYR A 83 3.54 -1.12 11.91
CA TYR A 83 3.91 0.03 11.08
C TYR A 83 2.69 0.81 10.62
N MET A 84 1.59 0.12 10.27
CA MET A 84 0.34 0.79 9.89
C MET A 84 -0.22 1.63 11.05
N THR A 85 -0.23 1.11 12.28
CA THR A 85 -0.69 1.88 13.45
C THR A 85 0.20 3.09 13.71
N GLN A 86 1.52 2.93 13.68
CA GLN A 86 2.49 4.04 13.82
C GLN A 86 2.38 5.08 12.68
N PHE A 87 2.10 4.63 11.47
CA PHE A 87 1.93 5.50 10.31
C PHE A 87 0.81 6.52 10.56
N THR A 88 -0.31 6.08 11.11
CA THR A 88 -1.43 6.98 11.41
C THR A 88 -1.17 7.94 12.57
N THR A 89 -0.40 7.52 13.56
CA THR A 89 0.04 8.41 14.64
C THR A 89 0.97 9.50 14.12
N THR A 90 1.84 9.15 13.15
CA THR A 90 2.78 10.11 12.54
C THR A 90 2.10 11.05 11.54
N PHE A 91 1.09 10.56 10.81
CA PHE A 91 0.38 11.34 9.78
C PHE A 91 -1.15 11.31 9.98
N PRO A 92 -1.72 12.03 10.97
CA PRO A 92 -3.16 11.96 11.28
C PRO A 92 -4.09 12.48 10.17
N GLU A 93 -3.59 13.36 9.28
CA GLU A 93 -4.38 14.01 8.22
C GLU A 93 -4.03 13.49 6.82
N PHE A 94 -3.52 12.25 6.72
CA PHE A 94 -2.97 11.70 5.48
C PHE A 94 -3.96 11.68 4.29
N GLN A 95 -5.25 11.47 4.55
CA GLN A 95 -6.29 11.51 3.51
C GLN A 95 -6.35 12.86 2.78
N ILE A 96 -6.18 13.97 3.52
CA ILE A 96 -6.23 15.32 2.96
C ILE A 96 -4.98 15.54 2.10
N MET A 97 -3.81 15.09 2.56
CA MET A 97 -2.54 15.22 1.83
C MET A 97 -2.54 14.44 0.51
N GLN A 98 -3.18 13.27 0.46
CA GLN A 98 -3.22 12.48 -0.76
C GLN A 98 -4.11 13.13 -1.84
N LEU A 99 -5.25 13.70 -1.45
CA LEU A 99 -6.17 14.37 -2.36
C LEU A 99 -5.60 15.67 -2.96
N CYS A 100 -4.73 16.38 -2.23
CA CYS A 100 -4.08 17.59 -2.75
C CYS A 100 -2.92 17.31 -3.73
N ASN A 101 -2.51 16.05 -3.89
CA ASN A 101 -1.45 15.64 -4.84
C ASN A 101 -2.00 15.08 -6.17
N HIS A 102 -3.32 15.16 -6.39
CA HIS A 102 -4.00 14.84 -7.64
C HIS A 102 -4.61 16.10 -8.27
#